data_AF-A0A955WWV7-F1
#
_entry.id   AF-A0A955WWV7-F1
#
_cell.length_a   1.000
_cell.length_b   1.000
_cell.length_c   1.000
_cell.angle_alpha   90.00
_cell.angle_beta   90.00
_cell.angle_gamma   90.00
#
_symmetry.space_group_name_H-M   'P 1'
#
loop_
_entity.id
_entity.type
_entity.pdbx_description
1 polymer ?
#
loop_
_entity_poly.entity_id
_entity_poly.type
_entity_poly.pdbx_seq_one_letter_code
_entity_poly.pdbx_strand_id
1 'polypeptide(L)'
;MGRAPWWLALAWALWACEGEPEVAALPDDGLPNAPVCDFDDSQGPESALPPLGAEPVTGQLCPVEDSDWYPLTVPGGHGLVSVALAMDTPISPVEPVYALRRQGPELPVVATPGSVDPGQALALTHCVAPGDYWLVVRDQNDDAQDRRNRYTLAVSTAPDPDPQEPDGSPELAQPLASGQAVENRLACRSDEDWYAVVVGEQPVLRVSLTMPVATLQPRLRLVTGDGRTLL
;
A
#
# COMPACT_ATOMS: atom_id res chain seq x y z
N MET A 1 50.78 49.23 12.56
CA MET A 1 49.46 49.64 12.03
C MET A 1 48.43 48.63 12.48
N GLY A 2 47.67 48.96 13.53
CA GLY A 2 46.71 48.07 14.16
C GLY A 2 45.32 48.16 13.54
N ARG A 3 44.58 47.06 13.58
CA ARG A 3 43.11 47.05 13.51
C ARG A 3 42.60 46.12 14.62
N ALA A 4 41.75 46.66 15.48
CA ALA A 4 41.13 45.98 16.60
C ALA A 4 39.97 45.08 16.15
N PRO A 5 39.66 44.00 16.89
CA PRO A 5 38.48 43.18 16.65
C PRO A 5 37.20 43.87 17.15
N TRP A 6 36.09 43.57 16.48
CA TRP A 6 34.76 44.04 16.86
C TRP A 6 34.11 43.01 17.78
N TRP A 7 33.53 43.47 18.88
CA TRP A 7 32.73 42.66 19.79
C TRP A 7 31.26 43.02 19.61
N LEU A 8 30.43 42.02 19.33
CA LEU A 8 28.97 42.12 19.39
C LEU A 8 28.52 41.36 20.62
N ALA A 9 28.09 42.10 21.64
CA ALA A 9 27.32 41.57 22.76
C ALA A 9 25.84 41.66 22.39
N LEU A 10 25.13 40.53 22.36
CA LEU A 10 23.67 40.54 22.44
C LEU A 10 23.27 40.12 23.86
N ALA A 11 22.60 41.04 24.54
CA ALA A 11 22.01 40.82 25.84
C ALA A 11 20.59 40.27 25.70
N TRP A 12 20.31 39.31 26.58
CA TRP A 12 19.09 38.60 26.94
C TRP A 12 17.74 39.29 26.64
N ALA A 13 16.84 38.52 26.03
CA ALA A 13 15.42 38.57 26.36
C ALA A 13 14.92 37.12 26.55
N LEU A 14 14.70 36.75 27.81
CA LEU A 14 13.79 35.66 28.16
C LEU A 14 12.40 36.12 27.72
N TRP A 15 11.93 35.60 26.60
CA TRP A 15 10.51 35.63 26.30
C TRP A 15 9.95 34.27 26.68
N ALA A 16 9.04 34.28 27.64
CA ALA A 16 8.17 33.14 27.89
C ALA A 16 7.48 32.81 26.56
N CYS A 17 7.58 31.57 26.09
CA CYS A 17 6.64 31.10 25.09
C CYS A 17 5.27 31.06 25.78
N GLU A 18 4.49 32.11 25.54
CA GLU A 18 3.03 32.06 25.61
C GLU A 18 2.57 30.81 24.87
N GLY A 19 1.59 30.12 25.48
CA GLY A 19 1.12 28.80 25.07
C GLY A 19 0.89 28.71 23.58
N GLU A 20 1.23 27.54 23.03
CA GLU A 20 0.92 27.21 21.64
C GLU A 20 -0.56 27.51 21.37
N PRO A 21 -0.90 28.09 20.22
CA PRO A 21 -2.30 28.24 19.85
C PRO A 21 -2.89 26.84 19.81
N GLU A 22 -3.90 26.62 20.66
CA GLU A 22 -4.81 25.49 20.59
C GLU A 22 -5.14 25.24 19.12
N VAL A 23 -4.78 24.05 18.63
CA VAL A 23 -5.07 23.64 17.26
C VAL A 23 -6.56 23.85 17.07
N ALA A 24 -6.94 24.80 16.20
CA ALA A 24 -8.32 25.14 16.01
C ALA A 24 -9.05 23.86 15.58
N ALA A 25 -9.94 23.37 16.45
CA ALA A 25 -10.84 22.29 16.12
C ALA A 25 -11.49 22.62 14.77
N LEU A 26 -11.35 21.71 13.80
CA LEU A 26 -12.02 21.84 12.51
C LEU A 26 -13.52 22.08 12.74
N PRO A 27 -14.17 22.94 11.94
CA PRO A 27 -15.50 23.43 12.24
C PRO A 27 -16.49 22.27 12.38
N ASP A 28 -16.96 22.11 13.62
CA ASP A 28 -18.13 21.34 14.02
C ASP A 28 -19.31 21.77 13.12
N ASP A 29 -19.89 20.81 12.41
CA ASP A 29 -20.99 20.98 11.46
C ASP A 29 -22.33 21.37 12.12
N GLY A 30 -22.29 21.78 13.39
CA GLY A 30 -23.36 22.49 14.06
C GLY A 30 -24.61 21.64 14.28
N LEU A 31 -24.48 20.31 14.31
CA LEU A 31 -25.57 19.40 14.65
C LEU A 31 -25.55 19.15 16.16
N PRO A 32 -26.46 19.75 16.96
CA PRO A 32 -26.35 19.83 18.41
C PRO A 32 -26.51 18.50 19.18
N ASN A 33 -26.54 17.36 18.48
CA ASN A 33 -26.64 16.00 19.04
C ASN A 33 -26.01 14.92 18.12
N ALA A 34 -25.11 15.29 17.20
CA ALA A 34 -24.35 14.28 16.46
C ALA A 34 -23.25 13.71 17.37
N PRO A 35 -22.94 12.40 17.30
CA PRO A 35 -21.72 11.90 17.92
C PRO A 35 -20.53 12.71 17.37
N VAL A 36 -19.75 13.30 18.28
CA VAL A 36 -18.49 13.97 17.93
C VAL A 36 -17.50 12.87 17.56
N CYS A 37 -16.58 13.14 16.62
CA CYS A 37 -15.49 12.19 16.36
C CYS A 37 -14.73 11.94 17.66
N ASP A 38 -14.49 10.67 17.97
CA ASP A 38 -13.46 10.32 18.95
C ASP A 38 -12.13 10.51 18.22
N PHE A 39 -11.51 11.68 18.40
CA PHE A 39 -10.20 11.98 17.81
C PHE A 39 -9.18 10.97 18.33
N ASP A 40 -8.63 10.15 17.44
CA ASP A 40 -7.40 9.43 17.72
C ASP A 40 -6.21 10.10 17.03
N ASP A 41 -5.01 9.82 17.53
CA ASP A 41 -3.78 10.45 17.05
C ASP A 41 -3.08 9.57 16.02
N SER A 42 -3.72 8.55 15.46
CA SER A 42 -3.05 7.49 14.69
C SER A 42 -2.60 7.88 13.27
N GLN A 43 -2.38 9.16 13.07
CA GLN A 43 -2.06 9.88 11.83
C GLN A 43 -0.64 9.64 11.28
N GLY A 44 0.16 8.77 11.90
CA GLY A 44 1.51 8.51 11.44
C GLY A 44 2.26 7.40 12.17
N PRO A 45 3.51 7.11 11.74
CA PRO A 45 4.32 6.03 12.32
C PRO A 45 4.57 6.15 13.83
N GLU A 46 4.66 7.37 14.38
CA GLU A 46 4.98 7.61 15.79
C GLU A 46 3.79 7.34 16.74
N SER A 47 2.57 7.38 16.19
CA SER A 47 1.30 7.25 16.90
C SER A 47 0.46 6.08 16.38
N ALA A 48 1.09 5.17 15.64
CA ALA A 48 0.45 4.04 15.00
C ALA A 48 -0.30 3.14 16.01
N LEU A 49 -1.41 2.57 15.53
CA LEU A 49 -2.21 1.59 16.24
C LEU A 49 -1.43 0.29 16.49
N PRO A 50 -1.95 -0.61 17.35
CA PRO A 50 -1.31 -1.90 17.58
C PRO A 50 -1.06 -2.70 16.28
N PRO A 51 0.02 -3.51 16.21
CA PRO A 51 0.34 -4.31 15.04
C PRO A 51 -0.80 -5.23 14.62
N LEU A 52 -0.99 -5.38 13.30
CA LEU A 52 -1.97 -6.30 12.73
C LEU A 52 -1.57 -7.75 12.99
N GLY A 53 -2.56 -8.54 13.42
CA GLY A 53 -2.45 -9.97 13.65
C GLY A 53 -3.42 -10.76 12.76
N ALA A 54 -3.73 -12.00 13.17
CA ALA A 54 -4.65 -12.86 12.45
C ALA A 54 -6.13 -12.47 12.62
N GLU A 55 -6.46 -11.77 13.70
CA GLU A 55 -7.83 -11.33 13.98
C GLU A 55 -8.13 -10.00 13.27
N PRO A 56 -9.33 -9.83 12.71
CA PRO A 56 -9.77 -8.56 12.17
C PRO A 56 -9.78 -7.46 13.24
N VAL A 57 -9.44 -6.25 12.83
CA VAL A 57 -9.55 -5.04 13.63
C VAL A 57 -10.66 -4.14 13.09
N THR A 58 -11.16 -3.25 13.94
CA THR A 58 -12.15 -2.24 13.55
C THR A 58 -11.63 -0.86 13.89
N GLY A 59 -11.72 0.07 12.94
CA GLY A 59 -11.38 1.48 13.13
C GLY A 59 -12.46 2.40 12.58
N GLN A 60 -12.27 3.70 12.72
CA GLN A 60 -13.22 4.71 12.29
C GLN A 60 -12.46 5.79 11.53
N LEU A 61 -13.02 6.31 10.44
CA LEU A 61 -12.44 7.43 9.69
C LEU A 61 -13.15 8.71 10.12
N CYS A 62 -12.66 9.34 11.17
CA CYS A 62 -13.23 10.54 11.78
C CYS A 62 -12.18 11.23 12.67
N PRO A 63 -11.80 12.50 12.41
CA PRO A 63 -12.46 13.48 11.55
C PRO A 63 -12.10 13.38 10.05
N VAL A 64 -12.45 14.39 9.27
CA VAL A 64 -11.95 14.53 7.89
C VAL A 64 -10.41 14.57 7.94
N GLU A 65 -9.76 14.00 6.92
CA GLU A 65 -8.29 13.77 6.86
C GLU A 65 -7.75 12.74 7.88
N ASP A 66 -8.64 11.99 8.54
CA ASP A 66 -8.23 10.90 9.42
C ASP A 66 -7.61 9.72 8.64
N SER A 67 -6.59 9.13 9.25
CA SER A 67 -5.84 8.01 8.72
C SER A 67 -5.35 7.11 9.84
N ASP A 68 -5.68 5.83 9.73
CA ASP A 68 -5.24 4.85 10.72
C ASP A 68 -3.98 4.12 10.25
N TRP A 69 -2.89 4.30 10.99
CA TRP A 69 -1.62 3.62 10.70
C TRP A 69 -1.48 2.34 11.51
N TYR A 70 -1.31 1.22 10.80
CA TYR A 70 -1.08 -0.09 11.40
C TYR A 70 0.29 -0.67 11.03
N PRO A 71 1.10 -1.10 12.01
CA PRO A 71 2.28 -1.92 11.75
C PRO A 71 1.87 -3.30 11.21
N LEU A 72 2.59 -3.78 10.19
CA LEU A 72 2.42 -5.13 9.63
C LEU A 72 3.79 -5.77 9.41
N THR A 73 4.03 -6.95 9.97
CA THR A 73 5.24 -7.73 9.70
C THR A 73 4.92 -8.89 8.76
N VAL A 74 5.66 -8.97 7.66
CA VAL A 74 5.67 -10.10 6.72
C VAL A 74 6.82 -11.04 7.11
N PRO A 75 6.53 -12.25 7.63
CA PRO A 75 7.55 -13.18 8.08
C PRO A 75 8.52 -13.61 6.97
N GLY A 76 9.72 -14.04 7.37
CA GLY A 76 10.64 -14.70 6.44
C GLY A 76 9.99 -15.91 5.76
N GLY A 77 10.14 -16.02 4.45
CA GLY A 77 9.52 -17.08 3.63
C GLY A 77 8.08 -16.78 3.20
N HIS A 78 7.48 -15.66 3.62
CA HIS A 78 6.21 -15.18 3.08
C HIS A 78 6.48 -14.22 1.90
N GLY A 79 5.65 -14.30 0.87
CA GLY A 79 5.73 -13.46 -0.34
C GLY A 79 4.43 -12.71 -0.63
N LEU A 80 3.36 -13.00 0.11
CA LEU A 80 2.03 -12.48 -0.15
C LEU A 80 1.45 -11.78 1.07
N VAL A 81 0.77 -10.65 0.83
CA VAL A 81 -0.11 -9.96 1.79
C VAL A 81 -1.50 -9.89 1.19
N SER A 82 -2.48 -10.52 1.84
CA SER A 82 -3.90 -10.35 1.51
C SER A 82 -4.54 -9.38 2.49
N VAL A 83 -5.23 -8.36 1.97
CA VAL A 83 -5.92 -7.33 2.73
C VAL A 83 -7.39 -7.36 2.36
N ALA A 84 -8.24 -7.44 3.38
CA ALA A 84 -9.68 -7.25 3.27
C ALA A 84 -10.07 -6.01 4.09
N LEU A 85 -10.62 -5.00 3.43
CA LEU A 85 -11.10 -3.75 4.02
C LEU A 85 -12.56 -3.53 3.59
N ALA A 86 -13.46 -3.35 4.54
CA ALA A 86 -14.88 -3.16 4.27
C ALA A 86 -15.52 -2.22 5.28
N MET A 87 -16.61 -1.56 4.89
CA MET A 87 -17.57 -1.00 5.83
C MET A 87 -18.71 -1.99 6.00
N ASP A 88 -19.13 -2.22 7.24
CA ASP A 88 -20.28 -3.09 7.52
C ASP A 88 -21.61 -2.41 7.17
N THR A 89 -21.59 -1.13 6.80
CA THR A 89 -22.78 -0.36 6.42
C THR A 89 -22.81 -0.05 4.91
N PRO A 90 -23.95 -0.29 4.24
CA PRO A 90 -24.06 -0.07 2.79
C PRO A 90 -24.01 1.40 2.35
N ILE A 91 -24.16 2.35 3.27
CA ILE A 91 -24.17 3.79 2.99
C ILE A 91 -23.28 4.46 4.04
N SER A 92 -22.03 4.66 3.65
CA SER A 92 -21.03 5.44 4.35
C SER A 92 -20.70 6.69 3.53
N PRO A 93 -20.48 7.86 4.14
CA PRO A 93 -19.99 9.04 3.45
C PRO A 93 -18.51 8.95 3.07
N VAL A 94 -17.74 8.04 3.68
CA VAL A 94 -16.33 7.78 3.33
C VAL A 94 -16.19 6.63 2.34
N GLU A 95 -15.19 6.72 1.47
CA GLU A 95 -14.70 5.66 0.62
C GLU A 95 -13.39 5.09 1.18
N PRO A 96 -13.46 4.08 2.08
CA PRO A 96 -12.27 3.54 2.72
C PRO A 96 -11.34 2.89 1.69
N VAL A 97 -10.10 3.36 1.66
CA VAL A 97 -9.00 2.78 0.89
C VAL A 97 -7.84 2.48 1.82
N TYR A 98 -6.83 1.78 1.29
CA TYR A 98 -5.58 1.62 2.02
C TYR A 98 -4.35 1.87 1.16
N ALA A 99 -3.25 2.22 1.83
CA ALA A 99 -1.91 2.18 1.28
C ALA A 99 -1.08 1.14 2.02
N LEU A 100 -0.41 0.27 1.28
CA LEU A 100 0.65 -0.58 1.80
C LEU A 100 1.99 0.10 1.51
N ARG A 101 2.76 0.39 2.55
CA ARG A 101 4.06 1.06 2.46
C ARG A 101 5.11 0.22 3.15
N ARG A 102 6.30 0.11 2.58
CA ARG A 102 7.41 -0.53 3.29
C ARG A 102 7.93 0.42 4.37
N GLN A 103 8.28 -0.09 5.55
CA GLN A 103 8.94 0.74 6.55
C GLN A 103 10.35 1.13 6.07
N GLY A 104 10.75 2.35 6.42
CA GLY A 104 12.02 2.94 6.00
C GLY A 104 11.95 4.47 5.93
N PRO A 105 13.07 5.14 5.66
CA PRO A 105 13.16 6.60 5.68
C PRO A 105 12.27 7.30 4.63
N GLU A 106 11.96 6.64 3.51
CA GLU A 106 11.15 7.20 2.42
C GLU A 106 9.73 6.61 2.35
N LEU A 107 9.39 5.64 3.21
CA LEU A 107 8.10 4.95 3.25
C LEU A 107 7.56 4.57 1.85
N PRO A 108 8.35 3.83 1.03
CA PRO A 108 8.03 3.61 -0.36
C PRO A 108 6.68 2.89 -0.48
N VAL A 109 5.86 3.40 -1.39
CA VAL A 109 4.53 2.84 -1.68
C VAL A 109 4.68 1.52 -2.41
N VAL A 110 4.04 0.49 -1.87
CA VAL A 110 3.97 -0.85 -2.45
C VAL A 110 2.65 -1.01 -3.19
N ALA A 111 1.54 -0.58 -2.59
CA ALA A 111 0.23 -0.61 -3.20
C ALA A 111 -0.67 0.51 -2.68
N THR A 112 -1.48 1.08 -3.57
CA THR A 112 -2.57 2.03 -3.28
C THR A 112 -3.78 1.68 -4.14
N PRO A 113 -4.50 0.59 -3.84
CA PRO A 113 -5.75 0.30 -4.53
C PRO A 113 -6.74 1.45 -4.31
N GLY A 114 -7.31 1.97 -5.40
CA GLY A 114 -8.44 2.89 -5.30
C GLY A 114 -9.73 2.15 -4.98
N SER A 115 -10.77 2.89 -4.55
CA SER A 115 -12.11 2.36 -4.52
C SER A 115 -12.64 2.18 -5.94
N VAL A 116 -13.40 1.11 -6.15
CA VAL A 116 -14.02 0.78 -7.43
C VAL A 116 -15.49 1.22 -7.49
N ASP A 117 -16.12 1.47 -6.34
CA ASP A 117 -17.46 2.07 -6.17
C ASP A 117 -17.61 2.57 -4.70
N PRO A 118 -18.39 3.62 -4.41
CA PRO A 118 -18.66 4.05 -3.04
C PRO A 118 -19.16 2.90 -2.15
N GLY A 119 -18.48 2.64 -1.03
CA GLY A 119 -18.83 1.57 -0.10
C GLY A 119 -18.45 0.14 -0.54
N GLN A 120 -17.74 -0.05 -1.66
CA GLN A 120 -17.28 -1.38 -2.06
C GLN A 120 -16.13 -1.88 -1.17
N ALA A 121 -16.25 -3.12 -0.68
CA ALA A 121 -15.16 -3.80 0.03
C ALA A 121 -13.96 -4.07 -0.90
N LEU A 122 -12.77 -3.79 -0.40
CA LEU A 122 -11.51 -4.18 -1.02
C LEU A 122 -11.09 -5.54 -0.47
N ALA A 123 -10.82 -6.50 -1.35
CA ALA A 123 -10.24 -7.80 -0.99
C ALA A 123 -9.17 -8.15 -2.03
N LEU A 124 -7.91 -7.82 -1.73
CA LEU A 124 -6.81 -7.87 -2.69
C LEU A 124 -5.56 -8.51 -2.08
N THR A 125 -4.83 -9.24 -2.92
CA THR A 125 -3.54 -9.87 -2.60
C THR A 125 -2.41 -9.16 -3.36
N HIS A 126 -1.34 -8.83 -2.64
CA HIS A 126 -0.15 -8.14 -3.12
C HIS A 126 1.09 -9.01 -2.96
N CYS A 127 1.96 -9.03 -3.97
CA CYS A 127 3.29 -9.63 -3.88
C CYS A 127 4.23 -8.66 -3.17
N VAL A 128 4.93 -9.14 -2.14
CA VAL A 128 5.81 -8.34 -1.30
C VAL A 128 7.02 -9.14 -0.85
N ALA A 129 8.13 -8.46 -0.57
CA ALA A 129 9.25 -9.09 0.12
C ALA A 129 8.94 -9.26 1.62
N PRO A 130 9.59 -10.21 2.33
CA PRO A 130 9.60 -10.22 3.78
C PRO A 130 10.10 -8.89 4.37
N GLY A 131 9.53 -8.50 5.50
CA GLY A 131 9.91 -7.29 6.23
C GLY A 131 8.74 -6.58 6.87
N ASP A 132 9.01 -5.36 7.34
CA ASP A 132 8.03 -4.54 8.04
C ASP A 132 7.40 -3.52 7.11
N TYR A 133 6.09 -3.34 7.28
CA TYR A 133 5.23 -2.49 6.49
C TYR A 133 4.35 -1.61 7.39
N TRP A 134 3.83 -0.56 6.79
CA TRP A 134 2.68 0.19 7.28
C TRP A 134 1.49 -0.12 6.36
N LEU A 135 0.37 -0.50 6.96
CA LEU A 135 -0.91 -0.46 6.30
C LEU A 135 -1.65 0.78 6.82
N VAL A 136 -1.97 1.70 5.91
CA VAL A 136 -2.62 2.97 6.23
C VAL A 136 -4.02 2.93 5.67
N VAL A 137 -5.04 3.01 6.52
CA VAL A 137 -6.46 3.12 6.10
C VAL A 137 -6.86 4.58 6.14
N ARG A 138 -7.56 5.06 5.11
CA ARG A 138 -8.04 6.45 5.01
C ARG A 138 -9.23 6.55 4.06
N ASP A 139 -9.87 7.70 4.04
CA ASP A 139 -10.82 8.04 2.99
C ASP A 139 -10.09 8.30 1.65
N GLN A 140 -10.69 7.98 0.50
CA GLN A 140 -9.98 8.01 -0.78
C GLN A 140 -9.41 9.39 -1.13
N ASN A 141 -10.17 10.45 -0.85
CA ASN A 141 -9.81 11.83 -1.18
C ASN A 141 -9.50 12.68 0.06
N ASP A 142 -9.51 12.06 1.24
CA ASP A 142 -9.31 12.70 2.54
C ASP A 142 -10.34 13.83 2.79
N ASP A 143 -11.53 13.75 2.20
CA ASP A 143 -12.53 14.84 2.18
C ASP A 143 -13.84 14.51 2.92
N ALA A 144 -13.97 13.30 3.45
CA ALA A 144 -15.12 12.84 4.20
C ALA A 144 -14.76 12.24 5.57
N GLN A 145 -15.78 12.06 6.41
CA GLN A 145 -15.69 11.39 7.71
C GLN A 145 -16.98 10.63 8.02
N ASP A 146 -16.90 9.53 8.78
CA ASP A 146 -18.07 8.80 9.29
C ASP A 146 -18.06 8.72 10.82
N ARG A 147 -18.97 9.47 11.45
CA ARG A 147 -19.11 9.58 12.92
C ARG A 147 -19.79 8.38 13.58
N ARG A 148 -20.33 7.43 12.80
CA ARG A 148 -21.20 6.37 13.33
C ARG A 148 -20.69 4.99 12.98
N ASN A 149 -20.20 4.82 11.77
CA ASN A 149 -19.83 3.52 11.24
C ASN A 149 -18.32 3.32 11.33
N ARG A 150 -17.95 2.04 11.46
CA ARG A 150 -16.57 1.60 11.56
C ARG A 150 -16.27 0.73 10.35
N TYR A 151 -15.02 0.77 9.90
CA TYR A 151 -14.54 -0.23 8.95
C TYR A 151 -14.08 -1.47 9.71
N THR A 152 -14.06 -2.58 9.01
CA THR A 152 -13.39 -3.82 9.41
C THR A 152 -12.20 -4.05 8.48
N LEU A 153 -11.04 -4.31 9.08
CA LEU A 153 -9.79 -4.60 8.39
C LEU A 153 -9.27 -5.97 8.83
N ALA A 154 -9.02 -6.85 7.87
CA ALA A 154 -8.36 -8.13 8.08
C ALA A 154 -7.14 -8.26 7.17
N VAL A 155 -6.04 -8.78 7.71
CA VAL A 155 -4.80 -9.01 6.96
C VAL A 155 -4.29 -10.40 7.25
N SER A 156 -3.76 -11.06 6.21
CA SER A 156 -3.05 -12.32 6.34
C SER A 156 -1.82 -12.33 5.44
N THR A 157 -0.77 -13.01 5.87
CA THR A 157 0.43 -13.23 5.06
C THR A 157 0.60 -14.70 4.73
N ALA A 158 1.18 -15.01 3.58
CA ALA A 158 1.43 -16.37 3.15
C ALA A 158 2.73 -16.49 2.33
N PRO A 159 3.36 -17.69 2.30
CA PRO A 159 4.33 -18.03 1.27
C PRO A 159 3.75 -17.86 -0.13
N ASP A 160 4.61 -17.54 -1.08
CA ASP A 160 4.24 -17.63 -2.49
C ASP A 160 4.05 -19.11 -2.87
N PRO A 161 2.90 -19.49 -3.47
CA PRO A 161 2.71 -20.86 -3.96
C PRO A 161 3.53 -21.17 -5.22
N ASP A 162 4.14 -20.16 -5.85
CA ASP A 162 5.03 -20.30 -6.98
C ASP A 162 6.48 -20.58 -6.52
N PRO A 163 7.02 -21.79 -6.76
CA PRO A 163 8.39 -22.13 -6.37
C PRO A 163 9.46 -21.54 -7.31
N GLN A 164 9.07 -20.89 -8.41
CA GLN A 164 9.97 -20.29 -9.41
C GLN A 164 10.36 -18.85 -9.05
N GLU A 165 9.66 -18.23 -8.11
CA GLU A 165 9.95 -16.87 -7.65
C GLU A 165 11.30 -16.78 -6.91
N PRO A 166 12.08 -15.70 -7.09
CA PRO A 166 11.74 -14.48 -7.82
C PRO A 166 12.03 -14.56 -9.33
N ASP A 167 11.03 -14.28 -10.18
CA ASP A 167 11.18 -14.13 -11.64
C ASP A 167 10.44 -12.91 -12.25
N GLY A 168 10.03 -11.99 -11.38
CA GLY A 168 9.39 -10.68 -11.64
C GLY A 168 10.10 -9.67 -12.55
N SER A 169 11.24 -10.01 -13.18
CA SER A 169 11.97 -9.06 -14.03
C SER A 169 12.74 -9.71 -15.19
N PRO A 170 13.06 -8.97 -16.27
CA PRO A 170 13.84 -9.50 -17.39
C PRO A 170 15.21 -10.07 -16.99
N GLU A 171 15.82 -9.53 -15.95
CA GLU A 171 17.12 -9.98 -15.42
C GLU A 171 17.04 -11.32 -14.69
N LEU A 172 15.84 -11.67 -14.20
CA LEU A 172 15.53 -12.93 -13.53
C LEU A 172 14.83 -13.93 -14.45
N ALA A 173 14.67 -13.59 -15.72
CA ALA A 173 13.90 -14.38 -16.67
C ALA A 173 14.41 -15.82 -16.80
N GLN A 174 13.49 -16.79 -16.73
CA GLN A 174 13.83 -18.20 -16.84
C GLN A 174 14.03 -18.63 -18.30
N PRO A 175 15.06 -19.44 -18.62
CA PRO A 175 15.24 -19.92 -19.98
C PRO A 175 14.11 -20.88 -20.38
N LEU A 176 13.46 -20.60 -21.50
CA LEU A 176 12.42 -21.45 -22.07
C LEU A 176 12.83 -21.91 -23.48
N ALA A 177 13.07 -23.21 -23.62
CA ALA A 177 13.47 -23.80 -24.89
C ALA A 177 12.26 -24.06 -25.81
N SER A 178 12.50 -24.06 -27.13
CA SER A 178 11.46 -24.42 -28.10
C SER A 178 10.95 -25.85 -27.87
N GLY A 179 9.63 -26.01 -27.77
CA GLY A 179 8.95 -27.28 -27.50
C GLY A 179 8.86 -27.65 -26.02
N GLN A 180 9.48 -26.86 -25.12
CA GLN A 180 9.29 -27.00 -23.68
C GLN A 180 7.97 -26.32 -23.26
N ALA A 181 7.23 -26.98 -22.38
CA ALA A 181 6.13 -26.38 -21.64
C ALA A 181 6.58 -26.11 -20.20
N VAL A 182 6.08 -25.02 -19.62
CA VAL A 182 6.27 -24.66 -18.22
C VAL A 182 4.91 -24.40 -17.59
N GLU A 183 4.75 -24.80 -16.33
CA GLU A 183 3.58 -24.52 -15.52
C GLU A 183 4.04 -23.66 -14.34
N ASN A 184 3.36 -22.54 -14.13
CA ASN A 184 3.65 -21.56 -13.09
C ASN A 184 2.37 -20.91 -12.56
N ARG A 185 2.48 -20.02 -11.57
CA ARG A 185 1.35 -19.44 -10.86
C ARG A 185 1.51 -17.92 -10.71
N LEU A 186 0.58 -17.20 -11.32
CA LEU A 186 0.37 -15.79 -10.98
C LEU A 186 -0.35 -15.68 -9.62
N ALA A 187 0.42 -15.46 -8.56
CA ALA A 187 0.01 -15.48 -7.16
C ALA A 187 -0.66 -14.17 -6.70
N CYS A 188 -0.34 -13.04 -7.33
CA CYS A 188 -0.94 -11.74 -7.04
C CYS A 188 -1.22 -10.93 -8.31
N ARG A 189 -1.87 -9.76 -8.17
CA ARG A 189 -2.24 -8.92 -9.33
C ARG A 189 -1.04 -8.33 -10.07
N SER A 190 0.04 -8.04 -9.35
CA SER A 190 1.27 -7.45 -9.89
C SER A 190 2.34 -8.49 -10.21
N ASP A 191 1.98 -9.77 -10.17
CA ASP A 191 2.88 -10.87 -10.48
C ASP A 191 3.20 -10.90 -11.98
N GLU A 192 4.49 -11.07 -12.31
CA GLU A 192 5.01 -11.08 -13.67
C GLU A 192 6.07 -12.18 -13.85
N ASP A 193 5.69 -13.32 -14.41
CA ASP A 193 6.69 -14.34 -14.75
C ASP A 193 7.45 -13.99 -16.04
N TRP A 194 8.76 -13.75 -15.95
CA TRP A 194 9.59 -13.50 -17.12
C TRP A 194 10.25 -14.77 -17.66
N TYR A 195 10.17 -14.97 -18.99
CA TYR A 195 10.83 -16.07 -19.69
C TYR A 195 11.72 -15.58 -20.83
N ALA A 196 12.94 -16.12 -20.90
CA ALA A 196 13.91 -15.85 -21.95
C ALA A 196 13.87 -16.94 -23.03
N VAL A 197 13.53 -16.55 -24.26
CA VAL A 197 13.50 -17.44 -25.43
C VAL A 197 14.57 -17.03 -26.43
N VAL A 198 15.31 -18.02 -26.98
CA VAL A 198 16.25 -17.79 -28.07
C VAL A 198 15.56 -18.13 -29.39
N VAL A 199 15.31 -17.11 -30.20
CA VAL A 199 14.75 -17.28 -31.55
C VAL A 199 15.90 -17.54 -32.52
N GLY A 200 15.88 -18.70 -33.17
CA GLY A 200 16.87 -19.08 -34.19
C GLY A 200 16.64 -18.37 -35.52
N GLU A 201 17.16 -18.95 -36.61
CA GLU A 201 17.06 -18.36 -37.97
C GLU A 201 15.63 -18.31 -38.54
N GLN A 202 14.67 -18.99 -37.89
CA GLN A 202 13.28 -18.98 -38.34
C GLN A 202 12.55 -17.71 -37.87
N PRO A 203 11.83 -17.01 -38.76
CA PRO A 203 11.23 -15.72 -38.43
C PRO A 203 9.91 -15.83 -37.64
N VAL A 204 9.44 -17.05 -37.33
CA VAL A 204 8.13 -17.27 -36.72
C VAL A 204 8.30 -17.84 -35.32
N LEU A 205 7.89 -17.06 -34.33
CA LEU A 205 7.69 -17.53 -32.96
C LEU A 205 6.19 -17.79 -32.73
N ARG A 206 5.86 -18.99 -32.25
CA ARG A 206 4.52 -19.30 -31.76
C ARG A 206 4.56 -19.46 -30.26
N VAL A 207 3.78 -18.64 -29.56
CA VAL A 207 3.59 -18.74 -28.11
C VAL A 207 2.14 -19.14 -27.84
N SER A 208 1.94 -20.04 -26.89
CA SER A 208 0.63 -20.44 -26.40
C SER A 208 0.62 -20.27 -24.89
N LEU A 209 -0.35 -19.52 -24.38
CA LEU A 209 -0.61 -19.39 -22.96
C LEU A 209 -1.98 -20.00 -22.69
N THR A 210 -2.04 -20.90 -21.73
CA THR A 210 -3.27 -21.55 -21.30
C THR A 210 -3.41 -21.39 -19.80
N MET A 211 -4.57 -20.93 -19.35
CA MET A 211 -4.92 -20.87 -17.94
C MET A 211 -6.28 -21.53 -17.76
N PRO A 212 -6.47 -22.35 -16.71
CA PRO A 212 -7.82 -22.76 -16.28
C PRO A 212 -8.71 -21.54 -16.05
N VAL A 213 -10.03 -21.73 -16.07
CA VAL A 213 -10.98 -20.64 -15.82
C VAL A 213 -10.69 -20.02 -14.46
N ALA A 214 -10.35 -18.74 -14.46
CA ALA A 214 -10.07 -17.93 -13.29
C ALA A 214 -10.67 -16.53 -13.48
N THR A 215 -10.76 -15.77 -12.39
CA THR A 215 -11.12 -14.34 -12.43
C THR A 215 -9.98 -13.48 -13.00
N LEU A 216 -8.74 -13.98 -12.92
CA LEU A 216 -7.58 -13.38 -13.53
C LEU A 216 -7.63 -13.55 -15.05
N GLN A 217 -7.37 -12.47 -15.77
CA GLN A 217 -7.18 -12.48 -17.22
C GLN A 217 -5.68 -12.29 -17.51
N PRO A 218 -4.93 -13.37 -17.75
CA PRO A 218 -3.49 -13.25 -17.96
C PRO A 218 -3.23 -12.54 -19.29
N ARG A 219 -2.17 -11.75 -19.31
CA ARG A 219 -1.68 -11.07 -20.51
C ARG A 219 -0.30 -11.57 -20.82
N LEU A 220 -0.05 -11.80 -22.10
CA LEU A 220 1.28 -12.13 -22.61
C LEU A 220 1.81 -10.88 -23.31
N ARG A 221 3.04 -10.48 -22.97
CA ARG A 221 3.79 -9.45 -23.68
C ARG A 221 5.06 -10.07 -24.24
N LEU A 222 5.40 -9.76 -25.50
CA LEU A 222 6.68 -10.16 -26.08
C LEU A 222 7.60 -8.95 -26.17
N VAL A 223 8.75 -9.02 -25.50
CA VAL A 223 9.73 -7.93 -25.46
C VAL A 223 11.06 -8.43 -26.05
N THR A 224 11.70 -7.64 -26.90
CA THR A 224 13.04 -7.92 -27.42
C THR A 224 14.13 -7.56 -26.41
N GLY A 225 15.36 -8.07 -26.59
CA GLY A 225 16.46 -7.82 -25.65
C GLY A 225 16.88 -6.34 -25.50
N ASP A 226 16.46 -5.48 -26.43
CA ASP A 226 16.59 -4.01 -26.36
C ASP A 226 15.35 -3.31 -25.75
N GLY A 227 14.40 -4.06 -25.19
CA GLY A 227 13.25 -3.55 -24.46
C GLY A 227 12.02 -3.18 -25.32
N ARG A 228 12.07 -3.39 -26.64
CA ARG A 228 10.93 -3.09 -27.51
C ARG A 228 9.84 -4.16 -27.40
N THR A 229 8.61 -3.72 -27.14
CA THR A 229 7.44 -4.61 -27.15
C THR A 229 6.98 -4.91 -28.58
N LEU A 230 6.74 -6.18 -28.89
CA LEU A 230 6.26 -6.68 -30.19
C LEU A 230 4.77 -7.05 -30.17
N LEU A 231 4.25 -7.43 -29.01
CA LEU A 231 2.85 -7.77 -28.75
C LEU A 231 2.49 -7.36 -27.32
#